data_AF-A0A821YZF1-F1
#
_entry.id   AF-A0A821YZF1-F1
#
_cell.length_a   1.000
_cell.length_b   1.000
_cell.length_c   1.000
_cell.angle_alpha   90.00
_cell.angle_beta   90.00
_cell.angle_gamma   90.00
#
_symmetry.space_group_name_H-M   'P 1'
#
loop_
_entity.id
_entity.type
_entity.pdbx_description
1 polymer ?
#
loop_
_entity_poly.entity_id
_entity_poly.type
_entity_poly.pdbx_seq_one_letter_code
_entity_poly.pdbx_strand_id
1 'polypeptide(L)'
;MRQKHGRYICVQVLQTLNILFENIRHETSLYYLLSNNHINNIIVHKFDFNDEEITAYYISFLKTLSLKLNTQSINFFYNERNHDFPLYVEAIKFFNHPETMVRIAVRTLTLNIYKVPDSAMHRFILDRTATEYFSNLVWFIRTHILDFDRLIRNNQDINNRGRVTCGLEEYLDHIHYLQDIFLLNVDSLNNVLKDQLMNRLLIPVYVFSLIKRDKFSRITDPRTKLDQSSALFLLAE
;
A
#
# COMPACT_ATOMS: atom_id res chain seq x y z
N MET A 1 27.72 21.18 -9.20
CA MET A 1 26.77 22.32 -9.27
C MET A 1 25.50 22.03 -10.07
N ARG A 2 25.54 21.30 -11.21
CA ARG A 2 24.33 20.95 -12.00
C ARG A 2 23.30 20.06 -11.26
N GLN A 3 23.74 19.05 -10.50
CA GLN A 3 22.82 18.19 -9.73
C GLN A 3 22.02 18.94 -8.65
N LYS A 4 22.63 19.93 -7.96
CA LYS A 4 21.93 20.74 -6.94
C LYS A 4 20.78 21.56 -7.51
N HIS A 5 20.94 22.11 -8.72
CA HIS A 5 19.89 22.88 -9.39
C HIS A 5 18.77 21.98 -9.89
N GLY A 6 19.11 20.80 -10.43
CA GLY A 6 18.11 19.81 -10.86
C GLY A 6 17.22 19.33 -9.70
N ARG A 7 17.83 18.97 -8.57
CA ARG A 7 17.09 18.60 -7.35
C ARG A 7 16.13 19.71 -6.90
N TYR A 8 16.64 20.95 -6.79
CA TYR A 8 15.82 22.08 -6.36
C TYR A 8 14.60 22.29 -7.28
N ILE A 9 14.80 22.20 -8.59
CA ILE A 9 13.71 22.30 -9.57
C ILE A 9 12.69 21.18 -9.37
N CYS A 10 13.13 19.93 -9.19
CA CYS A 10 12.21 18.80 -8.96
C CYS A 10 11.36 19.01 -7.71
N VAL A 11 11.98 19.38 -6.58
CA VAL A 11 11.26 19.66 -5.33
C VAL A 11 10.24 20.80 -5.52
N GLN A 12 10.66 21.92 -6.11
CA GLN A 12 9.78 23.07 -6.33
C GLN A 12 8.61 22.74 -7.26
N VAL A 13 8.83 21.98 -8.33
CA VAL A 13 7.76 21.55 -9.24
C VAL A 13 6.77 20.66 -8.51
N LEU A 14 7.23 19.62 -7.80
CA LEU A 14 6.36 18.70 -7.07
C LEU A 14 5.55 19.43 -5.98
N GLN A 15 6.21 20.30 -5.21
CA GLN A 15 5.56 21.08 -4.16
C GLN A 15 4.52 22.05 -4.73
N THR A 16 4.86 22.79 -5.78
CA THR A 16 3.95 23.76 -6.41
C THR A 16 2.74 23.06 -7.00
N LEU A 17 2.95 21.93 -7.70
CA LEU A 17 1.84 21.14 -8.25
C LEU A 17 0.98 20.55 -7.13
N ASN A 18 1.59 20.05 -6.06
CA ASN A 18 0.83 19.53 -4.93
C ASN A 18 -0.10 20.61 -4.34
N ILE A 19 0.43 21.81 -4.06
CA ILE A 19 -0.34 22.95 -3.56
C ILE A 19 -1.44 23.35 -4.57
N LEU A 20 -1.11 23.38 -5.87
CA LEU A 20 -2.07 23.74 -6.92
C LEU A 20 -3.26 22.78 -6.95
N PHE A 21 -3.02 21.46 -6.95
CA PHE A 21 -4.08 20.47 -6.99
C PHE A 21 -4.87 20.40 -5.68
N GLU A 22 -4.22 20.55 -4.52
CA GLU A 22 -4.92 20.65 -3.24
C GLU A 22 -5.95 21.81 -3.26
N ASN A 23 -5.54 22.97 -3.78
CA ASN A 23 -6.36 24.19 -3.74
C ASN A 23 -7.33 24.36 -4.92
N ILE A 24 -7.23 23.56 -5.98
CA ILE A 24 -8.17 23.64 -7.10
C ILE A 24 -9.57 23.18 -6.65
N ARG A 25 -10.54 24.10 -6.79
CA ARG A 25 -11.95 23.89 -6.46
C ARG A 25 -12.85 23.81 -7.70
N HIS A 26 -12.46 24.48 -8.78
CA HIS A 26 -13.25 24.52 -10.01
C HIS A 26 -12.91 23.32 -10.89
N GLU A 27 -13.93 22.55 -11.23
CA GLU A 27 -13.83 21.33 -12.02
C GLU A 27 -13.29 21.59 -13.44
N THR A 28 -13.69 22.71 -14.06
CA THR A 28 -13.16 23.13 -15.36
C THR A 28 -11.65 23.35 -15.34
N SER A 29 -11.13 23.99 -14.29
CA SER A 29 -9.69 24.19 -14.11
C SER A 29 -8.95 22.87 -13.91
N LEU A 30 -9.54 21.96 -13.13
CA LEU A 30 -9.00 20.61 -12.94
C LEU A 30 -8.90 19.88 -14.28
N TYR A 31 -9.98 19.84 -15.05
CA TYR A 31 -10.01 19.15 -16.35
C TYR A 31 -9.04 19.78 -17.33
N TYR A 32 -8.91 21.11 -17.36
CA TYR A 32 -7.93 21.76 -18.22
C TYR A 32 -6.49 21.34 -17.90
N LEU A 33 -6.12 21.24 -16.61
CA LEU A 33 -4.78 20.79 -16.21
C LEU A 33 -4.51 19.32 -16.53
N LEU A 34 -5.53 18.46 -16.42
CA LEU A 34 -5.40 17.02 -16.65
C LEU A 34 -5.44 16.65 -18.15
N SER A 35 -6.12 17.43 -18.99
CA SER A 35 -6.42 17.06 -20.39
C SER A 35 -5.21 16.85 -21.29
N ASN A 36 -4.08 17.52 -21.03
CA ASN A 36 -2.91 17.49 -21.93
C ASN A 36 -1.88 16.41 -21.59
N ASN A 37 -2.22 15.45 -20.73
CA ASN A 37 -1.36 14.34 -20.32
C ASN A 37 -0.01 14.74 -19.66
N HIS A 38 0.24 16.03 -19.43
CA HIS A 38 1.46 16.52 -18.78
C HIS A 38 1.61 15.96 -17.36
N ILE A 39 0.50 15.77 -16.65
CA ILE A 39 0.50 15.19 -15.31
C ILE A 39 0.97 13.73 -15.35
N ASN A 40 0.48 12.93 -16.29
CA ASN A 40 0.95 11.55 -16.44
C ASN A 40 2.43 11.49 -16.81
N ASN A 41 2.92 12.41 -17.65
CA ASN A 41 4.35 12.53 -17.95
C ASN A 41 5.19 12.84 -16.70
N ILE A 42 4.67 13.63 -15.77
CA ILE A 42 5.33 13.93 -14.49
C ILE A 42 5.27 12.69 -13.58
N ILE A 43 4.16 11.97 -13.54
CA ILE A 43 4.02 10.74 -12.73
C ILE A 43 5.08 9.71 -13.13
N VAL A 44 5.28 9.47 -14.43
CA VAL A 44 6.25 8.49 -14.94
C VAL A 44 7.69 9.02 -15.00
N HIS A 45 7.91 10.29 -14.64
CA HIS A 45 9.25 10.87 -14.65
C HIS A 45 10.15 10.14 -13.64
N LYS A 46 11.38 9.82 -14.06
CA LYS A 46 12.36 9.10 -13.24
C LYS A 46 13.04 10.06 -12.25
N PHE A 47 12.38 10.30 -11.13
CA PHE A 47 12.97 11.03 -10.00
C PHE A 47 14.06 10.20 -9.29
N ASP A 48 14.93 10.88 -8.55
CA ASP A 48 15.93 10.24 -7.70
C ASP A 48 15.30 9.89 -6.33
N PHE A 49 14.74 8.69 -6.23
CA PHE A 49 14.07 8.22 -5.00
C PHE A 49 15.05 7.81 -3.88
N ASN A 50 16.36 7.97 -4.07
CA ASN A 50 17.30 7.92 -2.96
C ASN A 50 17.23 9.19 -2.10
N ASP A 51 16.65 10.26 -2.63
CA ASP A 51 16.37 11.49 -1.90
C ASP A 51 14.99 11.37 -1.22
N GLU A 52 15.00 11.24 0.11
CA GLU A 52 13.80 11.11 0.94
C GLU A 52 12.86 12.30 0.77
N GLU A 53 13.39 13.52 0.58
CA GLU A 53 12.59 14.72 0.39
C GLU A 53 11.83 14.67 -0.94
N ILE A 54 12.50 14.29 -2.03
CA ILE A 54 11.86 14.12 -3.35
C ILE A 54 10.80 13.04 -3.26
N THR A 55 11.09 11.92 -2.60
CA THR A 55 10.15 10.81 -2.43
C THR A 55 8.91 11.24 -1.66
N ALA A 56 9.08 11.98 -0.56
CA ALA A 56 7.98 12.51 0.23
C ALA A 56 7.08 13.46 -0.58
N TYR A 57 7.66 14.41 -1.32
CA TYR A 57 6.90 15.32 -2.17
C TYR A 57 6.21 14.60 -3.33
N TYR A 58 6.88 13.62 -3.95
CA TYR A 58 6.32 12.82 -5.03
C TYR A 58 5.09 12.02 -4.55
N ILE A 59 5.22 11.31 -3.44
CA ILE A 59 4.11 10.51 -2.89
C ILE A 59 2.98 11.41 -2.40
N SER A 60 3.28 12.57 -1.81
CA SER A 60 2.25 13.56 -1.46
C SER A 60 1.50 14.04 -2.70
N PHE A 61 2.20 14.35 -3.78
CA PHE A 61 1.62 14.74 -5.06
C PHE A 61 0.70 13.65 -5.64
N LEU A 62 1.16 12.39 -5.69
CA LEU A 62 0.31 11.28 -6.15
C LEU A 62 -0.94 11.12 -5.29
N LYS A 63 -0.79 11.18 -3.96
CA LYS A 63 -1.92 11.11 -3.02
C LYS A 63 -2.93 12.23 -3.29
N THR A 64 -2.46 13.46 -3.50
CA THR A 64 -3.32 14.61 -3.82
C THR A 64 -4.09 14.42 -5.12
N LEU A 65 -3.44 13.87 -6.17
CA LEU A 65 -4.14 13.52 -7.41
C LEU A 65 -5.21 12.45 -7.17
N SER A 66 -4.92 11.43 -6.35
CA SER A 66 -5.88 10.37 -6.02
C SER A 66 -7.16 10.90 -5.36
N LEU A 67 -7.06 11.98 -4.59
CA LEU A 67 -8.21 12.64 -3.94
C LEU A 67 -9.11 13.38 -4.94
N LYS A 68 -8.63 13.63 -6.16
CA LYS A 68 -9.41 14.27 -7.24
C LYS A 68 -10.02 13.24 -8.20
N LEU A 69 -9.83 11.94 -7.94
CA LEU A 69 -10.41 10.89 -8.77
C LEU A 69 -11.92 10.76 -8.53
N ASN A 70 -12.64 10.67 -9.63
CA ASN A 70 -14.05 10.34 -9.70
C ASN A 70 -14.31 9.61 -11.03
N THR A 71 -15.54 9.20 -11.28
CA THR A 71 -15.94 8.46 -12.50
C THR A 71 -15.64 9.22 -13.80
N GLN A 72 -15.59 10.56 -13.76
CA GLN A 72 -15.27 11.38 -14.93
C GLN A 72 -13.77 11.60 -15.09
N SER A 73 -13.07 11.90 -13.99
CA SER A 73 -11.65 12.25 -14.01
C SER A 73 -10.72 11.06 -14.13
N ILE A 74 -11.18 9.85 -13.82
CA ILE A 74 -10.38 8.62 -13.94
C ILE A 74 -9.83 8.40 -15.36
N ASN A 75 -10.59 8.81 -16.37
CA ASN A 75 -10.21 8.70 -17.78
C ASN A 75 -9.00 9.57 -18.17
N PHE A 76 -8.63 10.55 -17.34
CA PHE A 76 -7.38 11.30 -17.54
C PHE A 76 -6.15 10.53 -17.07
N PHE A 77 -6.31 9.54 -16.20
CA PHE A 77 -5.19 8.77 -15.62
C PHE A 77 -5.16 7.33 -16.13
N TYR A 78 -6.31 6.74 -16.44
CA TYR A 78 -6.43 5.40 -16.97
C TYR A 78 -6.79 5.42 -18.46
N ASN A 79 -5.93 4.81 -19.27
CA ASN A 79 -6.16 4.61 -20.70
C ASN A 79 -6.50 3.14 -20.96
N GLU A 80 -7.79 2.86 -21.21
CA GLU A 80 -8.29 1.51 -21.47
C GLU A 80 -7.68 0.85 -22.71
N ARG A 81 -7.38 1.63 -23.77
CA ARG A 81 -6.84 1.08 -25.03
C ARG A 81 -5.41 0.59 -24.89
N ASN A 82 -4.61 1.32 -24.13
CA ASN A 82 -3.19 1.00 -23.93
C ASN A 82 -2.95 0.19 -22.65
N HIS A 83 -3.99 -0.02 -21.84
CA HIS A 83 -3.90 -0.57 -20.48
C HIS A 83 -2.83 0.16 -19.66
N ASP A 84 -2.88 1.49 -19.68
CA ASP A 84 -1.92 2.32 -18.97
C ASP A 84 -2.62 3.04 -17.81
N PHE A 85 -2.07 2.91 -16.61
CA PHE A 85 -2.56 3.59 -15.41
C PHE A 85 -1.39 4.06 -14.54
N PRO A 86 -0.65 5.11 -14.97
CA PRO A 86 0.58 5.52 -14.31
C PRO A 86 0.40 5.85 -12.83
N LEU A 87 -0.69 6.53 -12.48
CA LEU A 87 -0.96 6.94 -11.10
C LEU A 87 -1.01 5.75 -10.14
N TYR A 88 -1.63 4.65 -10.54
CA TYR A 88 -1.72 3.44 -9.73
C TYR A 88 -0.39 2.67 -9.75
N VAL A 89 0.14 2.39 -10.94
CA VAL A 89 1.31 1.52 -11.13
C VAL A 89 2.56 2.12 -10.48
N GLU A 90 2.77 3.44 -10.57
CA GLU A 90 3.90 4.08 -9.91
C GLU A 90 3.74 4.13 -8.39
N ALA A 91 2.53 4.38 -7.88
CA ALA A 91 2.29 4.46 -6.44
C ALA A 91 2.51 3.12 -5.72
N ILE A 92 2.03 2.01 -6.28
CA ILE A 92 2.13 0.70 -5.61
C ILE A 92 3.57 0.21 -5.47
N LYS A 93 4.55 0.78 -6.19
CA LYS A 93 5.98 0.46 -6.00
C LYS A 93 6.48 0.83 -4.60
N PHE A 94 5.83 1.80 -3.95
CA PHE A 94 6.20 2.32 -2.63
C PHE A 94 5.40 1.68 -1.48
N PHE A 95 4.63 0.61 -1.74
CA PHE A 95 3.78 -0.02 -0.72
C PHE A 95 4.55 -0.52 0.51
N ASN A 96 5.81 -0.90 0.31
CA ASN A 96 6.73 -1.38 1.34
C ASN A 96 7.92 -0.41 1.55
N HIS A 97 7.64 0.89 1.59
CA HIS A 97 8.65 1.89 1.90
C HIS A 97 9.03 1.87 3.39
N PRO A 98 10.30 2.11 3.78
CA PRO A 98 10.71 2.14 5.19
C PRO A 98 9.97 3.19 6.02
N GLU A 99 9.70 4.37 5.45
CA GLU A 99 8.91 5.40 6.14
C GLU A 99 7.41 5.06 6.20
N THR A 100 6.86 5.01 7.41
CA THR A 100 5.45 4.72 7.65
C THR A 100 4.52 5.72 6.98
N MET A 101 4.87 7.01 6.95
CA MET A 101 4.05 8.05 6.31
C MET A 101 3.90 7.83 4.79
N VAL A 102 4.95 7.34 4.13
CA VAL A 102 4.88 6.96 2.71
C VAL A 102 3.94 5.77 2.52
N ARG A 103 4.04 4.73 3.38
CA ARG A 103 3.12 3.58 3.32
C ARG A 103 1.66 4.01 3.54
N ILE A 104 1.39 4.88 4.52
CA ILE A 104 0.06 5.42 4.78
C ILE A 104 -0.48 6.17 3.55
N ALA A 105 0.33 7.03 2.94
CA ALA A 105 -0.06 7.77 1.75
C ALA A 105 -0.38 6.85 0.55
N VAL A 106 0.43 5.81 0.33
CA VAL A 106 0.18 4.80 -0.72
C VAL A 106 -1.12 4.05 -0.45
N ARG A 107 -1.38 3.66 0.80
CA ARG A 107 -2.64 3.00 1.19
C ARG A 107 -3.86 3.88 0.92
N THR A 108 -3.82 5.15 1.34
CA THR A 108 -4.87 6.13 1.04
C THR A 108 -5.10 6.26 -0.46
N LEU A 109 -4.01 6.37 -1.23
CA LEU A 109 -4.09 6.45 -2.70
C LEU A 109 -4.77 5.23 -3.30
N THR A 110 -4.36 4.02 -2.90
CA THR A 110 -4.95 2.78 -3.43
C THR A 110 -6.43 2.65 -3.05
N LEU A 111 -6.82 3.05 -1.83
CA LEU A 111 -8.22 3.05 -1.41
C LEU A 111 -9.05 4.04 -2.23
N ASN A 112 -8.53 5.25 -2.47
CA ASN A 112 -9.20 6.24 -3.31
C ASN A 112 -9.44 5.72 -4.74
N ILE A 113 -8.46 5.01 -5.30
CA ILE A 113 -8.58 4.39 -6.63
C ILE A 113 -9.62 3.27 -6.62
N TYR A 114 -9.53 2.33 -5.68
CA TYR A 114 -10.47 1.21 -5.59
C TYR A 114 -11.92 1.67 -5.37
N LYS A 115 -12.11 2.79 -4.68
CA LYS A 115 -13.41 3.41 -4.42
C LYS A 115 -14.11 3.96 -5.68
N VAL A 116 -13.37 4.30 -6.74
CA VAL A 116 -13.97 4.83 -7.97
C VAL A 116 -14.76 3.71 -8.69
N PRO A 117 -16.06 3.90 -8.97
CA PRO A 117 -16.86 2.88 -9.63
C PRO A 117 -16.61 2.89 -11.15
N ASP A 118 -15.46 2.37 -11.58
CA ASP A 118 -15.11 2.19 -12.99
C ASP A 118 -14.69 0.74 -13.28
N SER A 119 -15.51 0.04 -14.07
CA SER A 119 -15.34 -1.40 -14.33
C SER A 119 -14.10 -1.72 -15.17
N ALA A 120 -13.73 -0.84 -16.11
CA ALA A 120 -12.59 -1.06 -16.99
C ALA A 120 -11.27 -0.95 -16.21
N MET A 121 -11.17 0.07 -15.35
CA MET A 121 -10.06 0.26 -14.41
C MET A 121 -9.98 -0.89 -13.41
N HIS A 122 -11.09 -1.31 -12.78
CA HIS A 122 -11.06 -2.45 -11.86
C HIS A 122 -10.59 -3.73 -12.55
N ARG A 123 -11.04 -3.99 -13.78
CA ARG A 123 -10.57 -5.14 -14.58
C ARG A 123 -9.06 -5.07 -14.83
N PHE A 124 -8.55 -3.90 -15.22
CA PHE A 124 -7.12 -3.69 -15.37
C PHE A 124 -6.35 -4.04 -14.08
N ILE A 125 -6.81 -3.53 -12.94
CA ILE A 125 -6.17 -3.78 -11.63
C ILE A 125 -6.15 -5.28 -11.34
N LEU A 126 -7.28 -5.98 -11.53
CA LEU A 126 -7.39 -7.41 -11.27
C LEU A 126 -6.46 -8.24 -12.14
N ASP A 127 -6.47 -7.97 -13.44
CA ASP A 127 -5.78 -8.79 -14.44
C ASP A 127 -4.27 -8.55 -14.44
N ARG A 128 -3.82 -7.33 -14.12
CA ARG A 128 -2.41 -6.94 -14.26
C ARG A 128 -1.63 -6.90 -12.96
N THR A 129 -2.25 -6.48 -11.86
CA THR A 129 -1.49 -6.03 -10.68
C THR A 129 -1.97 -6.62 -9.35
N ALA A 130 -3.27 -6.87 -9.18
CA ALA A 130 -3.87 -7.20 -7.89
C ALA A 130 -3.26 -8.47 -7.26
N THR A 131 -3.05 -9.51 -8.06
CA THR A 131 -2.50 -10.79 -7.58
C THR A 131 -1.08 -10.60 -7.04
N GLU A 132 -0.20 -9.93 -7.79
CA GLU A 132 1.18 -9.68 -7.38
C GLU A 132 1.24 -8.72 -6.18
N TYR A 133 0.50 -7.61 -6.25
CA TYR A 133 0.43 -6.62 -5.19
C TYR A 133 -0.06 -7.22 -3.87
N PHE A 134 -1.20 -7.93 -3.88
CA PHE A 134 -1.73 -8.55 -2.66
C PHE A 134 -0.87 -9.71 -2.17
N SER A 135 -0.26 -10.50 -3.05
CA SER A 135 0.71 -11.52 -2.64
C SER A 135 1.88 -10.90 -1.87
N ASN A 136 2.45 -9.81 -2.38
CA ASN A 136 3.56 -9.10 -1.75
C ASN A 136 3.14 -8.41 -0.45
N LEU A 137 1.94 -7.80 -0.41
CA LEU A 137 1.37 -7.21 0.79
C LEU A 137 1.18 -8.25 1.90
N VAL A 138 0.56 -9.39 1.59
CA VAL A 138 0.32 -10.46 2.57
C VAL A 138 1.63 -11.08 3.05
N TRP A 139 2.61 -11.23 2.16
CA TRP A 139 3.96 -11.67 2.54
C TRP A 139 4.65 -10.68 3.48
N PHE A 140 4.53 -9.37 3.23
CA PHE A 140 5.07 -8.34 4.10
C PHE A 140 4.43 -8.41 5.49
N ILE A 141 3.10 -8.46 5.57
CA ILE A 141 2.35 -8.59 6.83
C ILE A 141 2.78 -9.85 7.59
N ARG A 142 2.90 -10.99 6.89
CA ARG A 142 3.39 -12.24 7.50
C ARG A 142 4.78 -12.08 8.10
N THR A 143 5.69 -11.42 7.40
CA THR A 143 7.08 -11.23 7.85
C THR A 143 7.09 -10.36 9.10
N HIS A 144 6.34 -9.27 9.09
CA HIS A 144 6.18 -8.36 10.22
C HIS A 144 5.61 -9.07 11.47
N ILE A 145 4.56 -9.88 11.30
CA ILE A 145 3.98 -10.67 12.40
C ILE A 145 4.98 -11.66 13.00
N LEU A 146 5.79 -12.34 12.16
CA LEU A 146 6.80 -13.29 12.64
C LEU A 146 7.94 -12.58 13.39
N ASP A 147 8.37 -11.41 12.92
CA ASP A 147 9.39 -10.61 13.59
C ASP A 147 8.85 -10.02 14.90
N PHE A 148 7.60 -9.58 14.91
CA PHE A 148 6.90 -9.12 16.12
C PHE A 148 6.81 -10.21 17.18
N ASP A 149 6.41 -11.43 16.81
CA ASP A 149 6.34 -12.56 17.72
C ASP A 149 7.74 -12.96 18.27
N ARG A 150 8.81 -12.85 17.46
CA ARG A 150 10.20 -13.02 17.96
C ARG A 150 10.58 -11.94 18.97
N LEU A 151 10.16 -10.70 18.76
CA LEU A 151 10.38 -9.61 19.72
C LEU A 151 9.67 -9.90 21.05
N ILE A 152 8.43 -10.39 21.01
CA ILE A 152 7.68 -10.78 22.21
C ILE A 152 8.38 -11.91 22.96
N ARG A 153 8.86 -12.93 22.25
CA ARG A 153 9.53 -14.10 22.85
C ARG A 153 10.86 -13.75 23.54
N ASN A 154 11.55 -12.72 23.07
CA ASN A 154 12.84 -12.28 23.62
C ASN A 154 12.70 -11.25 24.76
N ASN A 155 11.51 -11.06 25.33
CA ASN A 155 11.21 -10.04 26.35
C ASN A 155 11.87 -10.28 27.73
N GLN A 156 13.15 -9.90 27.87
CA GLN A 156 13.81 -9.82 29.17
C GLN A 156 13.91 -8.39 29.76
N ASP A 157 13.66 -7.32 28.99
CA ASP A 157 13.92 -5.93 29.43
C ASP A 157 12.73 -4.94 29.28
N ILE A 158 12.66 -3.97 30.19
CA ILE A 158 11.65 -2.88 30.23
C ILE A 158 11.69 -2.01 28.96
N ASN A 159 12.87 -1.86 28.34
CA ASN A 159 13.06 -1.12 27.09
C ASN A 159 12.37 -1.78 25.88
N ASN A 160 11.99 -3.06 25.98
CA ASN A 160 11.28 -3.77 24.92
C ASN A 160 9.78 -3.44 24.88
N ARG A 161 9.19 -2.91 25.96
CA ARG A 161 7.75 -2.58 25.98
C ARG A 161 7.38 -1.56 24.90
N GLY A 162 8.16 -0.49 24.76
CA GLY A 162 7.91 0.52 23.71
C GLY A 162 8.03 -0.04 22.29
N ARG A 163 8.98 -0.98 22.07
CA ARG A 163 9.15 -1.65 20.77
C ARG A 163 8.00 -2.61 20.46
N VAL A 164 7.49 -3.30 21.48
CA VAL A 164 6.31 -4.17 21.33
C VAL A 164 5.06 -3.33 21.05
N THR A 165 4.87 -2.21 21.73
CA THR A 165 3.74 -1.31 21.45
C THR A 165 3.81 -0.77 20.02
N CYS A 166 4.96 -0.28 19.58
CA CYS A 166 5.15 0.19 18.20
C CYS A 166 4.92 -0.93 17.16
N GLY A 167 5.41 -2.15 17.42
CA GLY A 167 5.15 -3.30 16.55
C GLY A 167 3.67 -3.68 16.48
N LEU A 168 2.94 -3.55 17.59
CA LEU A 168 1.49 -3.79 17.61
C LEU A 168 0.73 -2.72 16.83
N GLU A 169 1.08 -1.45 16.99
CA GLU A 169 0.48 -0.34 16.22
C GLU A 169 0.68 -0.55 14.71
N GLU A 170 1.89 -0.93 14.28
CA GLU A 170 2.16 -1.24 12.88
C GLU A 170 1.36 -2.44 12.36
N TYR A 171 1.17 -3.48 13.19
CA TYR A 171 0.30 -4.61 12.86
C TYR A 171 -1.16 -4.18 12.70
N LEU A 172 -1.68 -3.39 13.64
CA LEU A 172 -3.06 -2.89 13.58
C LEU A 172 -3.28 -2.02 12.33
N ASP A 173 -2.32 -1.18 11.97
CA ASP A 173 -2.35 -0.40 10.73
C ASP A 173 -2.48 -1.29 9.48
N HIS A 174 -1.86 -2.48 9.48
CA HIS A 174 -2.02 -3.45 8.40
C HIS A 174 -3.43 -4.04 8.35
N ILE A 175 -3.96 -4.43 9.51
CA ILE A 175 -5.30 -5.01 9.61
C ILE A 175 -6.37 -3.99 9.22
N HIS A 176 -6.27 -2.75 9.69
CA HIS A 176 -7.17 -1.66 9.31
C HIS A 176 -7.13 -1.39 7.81
N TYR A 177 -5.96 -1.41 7.18
CA TYR A 177 -5.88 -1.25 5.72
C TYR A 177 -6.57 -2.40 4.96
N LEU A 178 -6.38 -3.64 5.39
CA LEU A 178 -7.07 -4.79 4.79
C LEU A 178 -8.59 -4.68 4.97
N GLN A 179 -9.02 -4.29 6.16
CA GLN A 179 -10.42 -4.04 6.48
C GLN A 179 -11.02 -2.94 5.59
N ASP A 180 -10.32 -1.82 5.42
CA ASP A 180 -10.75 -0.73 4.55
C ASP A 180 -10.95 -1.20 3.11
N ILE A 181 -10.05 -2.04 2.56
CA ILE A 181 -10.23 -2.64 1.23
C ILE A 181 -11.52 -3.47 1.19
N PHE A 182 -11.76 -4.33 2.18
CA PHE A 182 -12.98 -5.15 2.23
C PHE A 182 -14.25 -4.28 2.29
N LEU A 183 -14.23 -3.21 3.07
CA LEU A 183 -15.35 -2.27 3.24
C LEU A 183 -15.69 -1.48 1.98
N LEU A 184 -14.79 -1.40 0.99
CA LEU A 184 -15.12 -0.83 -0.32
C LEU A 184 -16.12 -1.69 -1.10
N ASN A 185 -16.34 -2.96 -0.69
CA ASN A 185 -17.30 -3.90 -1.29
C ASN A 185 -17.10 -4.11 -2.80
N VAL A 186 -15.84 -4.16 -3.24
CA VAL A 186 -15.48 -4.54 -4.62
C VAL A 186 -15.23 -6.05 -4.65
N ASP A 187 -16.26 -6.84 -4.94
CA ASP A 187 -16.26 -8.30 -4.80
C ASP A 187 -15.07 -8.99 -5.45
N SER A 188 -14.72 -8.57 -6.66
CA SER A 188 -13.61 -9.13 -7.42
C SER A 188 -12.26 -8.91 -6.73
N LEU A 189 -11.99 -7.71 -6.20
CA LEU A 189 -10.78 -7.41 -5.44
C LEU A 189 -10.78 -8.17 -4.11
N ASN A 190 -11.91 -8.19 -3.42
CA ASN A 190 -12.10 -8.89 -2.15
C ASN A 190 -11.83 -10.40 -2.29
N ASN A 191 -12.26 -11.02 -3.39
CA ASN A 191 -12.01 -12.43 -3.66
C ASN A 191 -10.52 -12.73 -3.82
N VAL A 192 -9.80 -11.91 -4.59
CA VAL A 192 -8.34 -12.08 -4.77
C VAL A 192 -7.62 -11.88 -3.43
N LEU A 193 -7.95 -10.82 -2.69
CA LEU A 193 -7.33 -10.54 -1.39
C LEU A 193 -7.60 -11.66 -0.38
N LYS A 194 -8.85 -12.14 -0.30
CA LYS A 194 -9.24 -13.26 0.56
C LYS A 194 -8.44 -14.52 0.24
N ASP A 195 -8.29 -14.86 -1.04
CA ASP A 195 -7.49 -16.01 -1.45
C ASP A 195 -6.03 -15.89 -0.98
N GLN A 196 -5.41 -14.72 -1.22
CA GLN A 196 -4.03 -14.47 -0.76
C GLN A 196 -3.90 -14.56 0.76
N LEU A 197 -4.82 -13.94 1.52
CA LEU A 197 -4.82 -13.98 2.98
C LEU A 197 -4.99 -15.39 3.53
N MET A 198 -5.95 -16.15 3.00
CA MET A 198 -6.22 -17.52 3.44
C MET A 198 -5.03 -18.44 3.18
N ASN A 199 -4.50 -18.41 1.96
CA ASN A 199 -3.49 -19.35 1.50
C ASN A 199 -2.08 -19.01 1.99
N ARG A 200 -1.78 -17.74 2.30
CA ARG A 200 -0.42 -17.29 2.64
C ARG A 200 -0.23 -16.84 4.08
N LEU A 201 -1.30 -16.43 4.76
CA LEU A 201 -1.24 -15.89 6.12
C LEU A 201 -2.09 -16.71 7.11
N LEU A 202 -3.41 -16.74 6.95
CA LEU A 202 -4.32 -17.31 7.95
C LEU A 202 -4.08 -18.81 8.16
N ILE A 203 -4.11 -19.61 7.10
CA ILE A 203 -3.88 -21.06 7.24
C ILE A 203 -2.43 -21.37 7.64
N PRO A 204 -1.40 -20.86 6.93
CA PRO A 204 -0.03 -21.31 7.19
C PRO A 204 0.57 -20.78 8.48
N VAL A 205 0.16 -19.59 8.92
CA VAL A 205 0.73 -18.92 10.09
C VAL A 205 -0.17 -19.11 11.30
N TYR A 206 -1.42 -18.67 11.24
CA TYR A 206 -2.30 -18.71 12.40
C TYR A 206 -2.83 -20.12 12.71
N VAL A 207 -3.50 -20.76 11.76
CA VAL A 207 -4.12 -22.08 11.97
C VAL A 207 -3.07 -23.14 12.33
N PHE A 208 -1.95 -23.20 11.60
CA PHE A 208 -0.88 -24.16 11.90
C PHE A 208 -0.11 -23.89 13.20
N SER A 209 -0.19 -22.67 13.76
CA SER A 209 0.37 -22.36 15.08
C SER A 209 -0.59 -22.79 16.20
N LEU A 210 -1.90 -22.69 15.99
CA LEU A 210 -2.92 -23.06 16.97
C LEU A 210 -3.14 -24.57 17.08
N ILE A 211 -2.94 -25.34 16.00
CA ILE A 211 -3.10 -26.81 16.03
C ILE A 211 -1.91 -27.47 16.75
N LYS A 212 -2.17 -28.11 17.91
CA LYS A 212 -1.16 -28.92 18.64
C LYS A 212 -0.72 -30.13 17.80
N ARG A 213 0.61 -30.37 17.77
CA ARG A 213 1.31 -31.48 17.08
C ARG A 213 0.56 -32.80 17.25
N ASP A 214 0.15 -33.47 16.16
CA ASP A 214 0.70 -34.82 15.91
C ASP A 214 0.74 -35.28 14.44
N LYS A 215 0.13 -34.58 13.47
CA LYS A 215 0.11 -35.04 12.05
C LYS A 215 0.73 -34.10 11.01
N PHE A 216 0.79 -32.79 11.25
CA PHE A 216 1.27 -31.78 10.28
C PHE A 216 2.70 -31.27 10.52
N SER A 217 3.38 -31.78 11.54
CA SER A 217 4.75 -31.37 11.92
C SER A 217 5.82 -31.73 10.89
N ARG A 218 5.54 -32.64 9.94
CA ARG A 218 6.48 -33.05 8.89
C ARG A 218 6.45 -32.16 7.64
N ILE A 219 5.43 -31.32 7.47
CA ILE A 219 5.17 -30.56 6.22
C ILE A 219 5.50 -29.07 6.38
N THR A 220 5.62 -28.56 7.62
CA THR A 220 5.66 -27.12 7.89
C THR A 220 6.96 -26.69 8.55
N ASP A 221 7.65 -25.69 7.97
CA ASP A 221 8.89 -25.11 8.50
C ASP A 221 8.62 -24.51 9.89
N PRO A 222 9.32 -24.93 10.97
CA PRO A 222 9.14 -24.36 12.30
C PRO A 222 9.40 -22.84 12.36
N ARG A 223 10.12 -22.26 11.40
CA ARG A 223 10.38 -20.81 11.32
C ARG A 223 9.17 -19.98 10.94
N THR A 224 8.09 -20.61 10.47
CA THR A 224 6.87 -19.92 10.04
C THR A 224 5.74 -19.96 11.04
N LYS A 225 5.99 -20.49 12.26
CA LYS A 225 4.98 -20.62 13.31
C LYS A 225 5.15 -19.57 14.40
N LEU A 226 4.02 -19.02 14.81
CA LEU A 226 3.87 -18.14 15.97
C LEU A 226 3.81 -18.96 17.25
N ASP A 227 4.09 -18.32 18.37
CA ASP A 227 3.69 -18.87 19.67
C ASP A 227 2.16 -18.93 19.76
N GLN A 228 1.62 -19.93 20.46
CA GLN A 228 0.17 -20.10 20.58
C GLN A 228 -0.50 -18.91 21.28
N SER A 229 0.16 -18.33 22.28
CA SER A 229 -0.38 -17.17 22.99
C SER A 229 -0.38 -15.91 22.11
N SER A 230 0.70 -15.70 21.35
CA SER A 230 0.82 -14.60 20.38
C SER A 230 -0.16 -14.74 19.23
N ALA A 231 -0.37 -15.95 18.71
CA ALA A 231 -1.35 -16.21 17.65
C ALA A 231 -2.80 -15.92 18.10
N LEU A 232 -3.15 -16.31 19.33
CA LEU A 232 -4.48 -16.01 19.89
C LEU A 232 -4.67 -14.52 20.13
N PHE A 233 -3.65 -13.84 20.67
CA PHE A 233 -3.68 -12.40 20.92
C PHE A 233 -3.88 -11.61 19.62
N LEU A 234 -3.07 -11.88 18.61
CA LEU A 234 -3.13 -11.17 17.32
C LEU A 234 -4.42 -11.41 16.52
N LEU A 235 -5.13 -12.51 16.77
CA LEU A 235 -6.43 -12.80 16.16
C LEU A 235 -7.61 -12.16 16.93
N ALA A 236 -7.40 -11.76 18.18
CA ALA A 236 -8.44 -11.21 19.04
C ALA A 236 -8.55 -9.68 18.95
N GLU A 237 -7.50 -9.02 18.47
CA GLU A 237 -7.49 -7.60 18.08
C GLU A 237 -8.12 -7.39 16.70
#